data_AF-A0A0F9SA29-F1
#
_entry.id   AF-A0A0F9SA29-F1
#
_cell.length_a   1.000
_cell.length_b   1.000
_cell.length_c   1.000
_cell.angle_alpha   90.00
_cell.angle_beta   90.00
_cell.angle_gamma   90.00
#
_symmetry.space_group_name_H-M   'P 1'
#
loop_
_entity.id
_entity.type
_entity.pdbx_description
1 polymer ?
#
loop_
_entity_poly.entity_id
_entity_poly.type
_entity_poly.pdbx_seq_one_letter_code
_entity_poly.pdbx_strand_id
1 'polypeptide(L)'
;MGSAVRDLGCSISELVMYLENDFSPGMTWDNHGIGSGKWNIDHVVPLSSVDLTDRTQFLRVSHYTNLQTLWYEHNMSKGAKLSW
;
A
#
# COMPACT_ATOMS: atom_id res chain seq x y z
N MET A 1 -9.93 -16.61 7.15
CA MET A 1 -10.11 -15.14 7.09
C MET A 1 -8.74 -14.51 7.09
N GLY A 2 -8.46 -13.60 6.15
CA GLY A 2 -7.18 -12.89 6.05
C GLY A 2 -7.18 -11.59 6.85
N SER A 3 -6.01 -11.12 7.26
CA SER A 3 -5.81 -9.87 8.00
C SER A 3 -4.64 -9.09 7.40
N ALA A 4 -4.88 -7.89 6.90
CA ALA A 4 -3.85 -7.03 6.31
C ALA A 4 -2.68 -6.71 7.29
N VAL A 5 -2.92 -6.81 8.60
CA VAL A 5 -1.89 -6.57 9.63
C VAL A 5 -1.11 -7.84 9.97
N ARG A 6 -1.80 -8.98 10.14
CA ARG A 6 -1.13 -10.24 10.51
C ARG A 6 -0.44 -10.91 9.32
N ASP A 7 -0.94 -10.66 8.12
CA ASP A 7 -0.47 -11.24 6.86
C ASP A 7 0.46 -10.31 6.07
N LEU A 8 0.91 -9.24 6.72
CA LEU A 8 1.77 -8.21 6.16
C LEU A 8 3.14 -8.74 5.71
N GLY A 9 3.60 -9.87 6.28
CA GLY A 9 4.89 -10.48 5.96
C GLY A 9 6.10 -9.81 6.62
N CYS A 10 5.89 -8.78 7.43
CA CYS A 10 6.90 -8.14 8.26
C CYS A 10 6.30 -7.63 9.58
N SER A 11 7.16 -7.17 10.48
CA SER A 11 6.76 -6.41 11.67
C SER A 11 6.29 -4.99 11.30
N ILE A 12 5.52 -4.36 12.19
CA ILE A 12 5.08 -2.98 12.00
C ILE A 12 6.27 -2.01 11.90
N SER A 13 7.34 -2.23 12.67
CA SER A 13 8.56 -1.44 12.59
C SER A 13 9.24 -1.55 11.23
N GLU A 14 9.29 -2.75 10.65
CA GLU A 14 9.84 -2.96 9.31
C GLU A 14 8.98 -2.30 8.24
N LEU A 15 7.65 -2.36 8.38
CA LEU A 15 6.75 -1.63 7.47
C LEU A 15 6.96 -0.12 7.53
N VAL A 16 7.08 0.45 8.73
CA VAL A 16 7.32 1.89 8.90
C VAL A 16 8.62 2.29 8.20
N MET A 17 9.71 1.57 8.44
CA MET A 17 10.99 1.84 7.76
C MET A 17 10.90 1.67 6.24
N TYR A 18 10.18 0.64 5.78
CA TYR A 18 9.97 0.41 4.35
C TYR A 18 9.21 1.56 3.68
N LEU A 19 8.12 2.03 4.28
CA LEU A 19 7.32 3.14 3.77
C LEU A 19 8.09 4.47 3.81
N GLU A 20 8.84 4.73 4.88
CA GLU A 20 9.70 5.92 4.98
C GLU A 20 10.76 5.95 3.88
N ASN A 21 11.32 4.79 3.52
CA ASN A 21 12.28 4.67 2.44
C ASN A 21 11.64 4.87 1.05
N ASP A 22 10.33 4.66 0.93
CA ASP A 22 9.57 4.84 -0.32
C ASP A 22 9.04 6.28 -0.49
N PHE A 23 9.15 7.13 0.53
CA PHE A 23 8.63 8.51 0.49
C PHE A 23 9.21 9.33 -0.66
N SER A 24 8.29 9.92 -1.43
CA SER A 24 8.63 10.95 -2.42
C SER A 24 8.92 12.29 -1.72
N PRO A 25 9.66 13.21 -2.39
CA PRO A 25 9.94 14.53 -1.83
C PRO A 25 8.67 15.25 -1.34
N GLY A 26 8.67 15.64 -0.06
CA GLY A 26 7.54 16.32 0.59
C GLY A 26 6.58 15.40 1.35
N MET A 27 6.71 14.07 1.25
CA MET A 27 5.96 13.13 2.10
C MET A 27 6.56 13.08 3.50
N THR A 28 5.71 13.17 4.51
CA THR A 28 6.05 13.01 5.93
C THR A 28 4.89 12.32 6.63
N TRP A 29 5.11 11.71 7.79
CA TRP A 29 4.00 11.12 8.55
C TRP A 29 2.90 12.13 8.90
N ASP A 30 3.22 13.42 9.03
CA ASP A 30 2.26 14.49 9.31
C ASP A 30 1.27 14.76 8.16
N ASN A 31 1.65 14.41 6.93
CA ASN A 31 0.80 14.55 5.75
C ASN A 31 0.30 13.21 5.20
N HIS A 32 0.30 12.15 6.02
CA HIS A 32 -0.50 10.96 5.73
C HIS A 32 -2.01 11.27 5.87
N GLY A 33 -2.82 10.86 4.89
CA GLY A 33 -4.27 11.01 4.97
C GLY A 33 -4.98 11.20 3.62
N ILE A 34 -6.21 11.70 3.67
CA ILE A 34 -7.07 11.91 2.49
C ILE A 34 -7.09 13.40 2.15
N GLY A 35 -6.93 13.74 0.87
CA GLY A 35 -7.04 15.12 0.37
C GLY A 35 -5.80 15.64 -0.34
N SER A 36 -5.88 16.85 -0.88
CA SER A 36 -4.78 17.49 -1.60
C SER A 36 -3.57 17.70 -0.68
N GLY A 37 -2.37 17.39 -1.18
CA GLY A 37 -1.12 17.46 -0.41
C GLY A 37 -0.96 16.37 0.66
N LYS A 38 -1.85 15.35 0.66
CA LYS A 38 -1.72 14.16 1.53
C LYS A 38 -1.28 12.95 0.72
N TRP A 39 -0.59 12.01 1.36
CA TRP A 39 -0.25 10.72 0.76
C TRP A 39 -0.97 9.56 1.47
N ASN A 40 -1.06 8.43 0.78
CA ASN A 40 -1.69 7.21 1.23
C ASN A 40 -0.78 6.00 1.02
N ILE A 41 -1.06 4.95 1.79
CA ILE A 41 -0.59 3.61 1.49
C ILE A 41 -1.47 3.04 0.37
N ASP A 42 -0.84 2.62 -0.72
CA ASP A 42 -1.48 2.03 -1.88
C ASP A 42 -0.90 0.63 -2.16
N HIS A 43 -1.66 -0.20 -2.88
CA HIS A 43 -1.21 -1.50 -3.34
C HIS A 43 -0.70 -1.38 -4.79
N VAL A 44 0.54 -1.80 -5.04
CA VAL A 44 1.13 -1.86 -6.39
C VAL A 44 0.26 -2.76 -7.27
N VAL A 45 0.04 -4.01 -6.84
CA VAL A 45 -0.97 -4.92 -7.39
C VAL A 45 -2.28 -4.75 -6.60
N PRO A 46 -3.36 -4.20 -7.22
CA PRO A 46 -4.62 -3.96 -6.54
C PRO A 46 -5.23 -5.24 -5.99
N LEU A 47 -5.86 -5.17 -4.81
CA LEU A 47 -6.59 -6.30 -4.23
C LEU A 47 -7.70 -6.82 -5.16
N SER A 48 -8.31 -5.93 -5.96
CA SER A 48 -9.35 -6.29 -6.92
C SER A 48 -8.86 -7.05 -8.15
N SER A 49 -7.54 -7.19 -8.36
CA SER A 49 -6.99 -7.92 -9.50
C SER A 49 -6.72 -9.40 -9.21
N VAL A 50 -7.02 -9.89 -8.00
CA VAL A 50 -6.77 -11.27 -7.57
C VAL A 50 -7.98 -11.89 -6.89
N ASP A 51 -7.98 -13.22 -6.78
CA ASP A 51 -8.98 -13.92 -5.96
C ASP A 51 -8.56 -13.87 -4.48
N LEU A 52 -9.28 -13.08 -3.69
CA LEU A 52 -9.01 -12.93 -2.26
C LEU A 52 -9.45 -14.14 -1.41
N THR A 53 -10.20 -15.08 -1.99
CA THR A 53 -10.55 -16.34 -1.33
C THR A 53 -9.42 -17.36 -1.41
N ASP A 54 -8.54 -17.22 -2.40
CA ASP A 54 -7.29 -17.96 -2.48
C ASP A 54 -6.28 -17.37 -1.48
N ARG A 55 -5.90 -18.19 -0.49
CA ARG A 55 -4.98 -17.79 0.56
C ARG A 55 -3.61 -17.36 0.02
N THR A 56 -3.10 -18.02 -1.01
CA THR A 56 -1.77 -17.73 -1.57
C THR A 56 -1.79 -16.38 -2.28
N GLN A 57 -2.83 -16.13 -3.08
CA GLN A 57 -3.00 -14.84 -3.76
C GLN A 57 -3.20 -13.71 -2.75
N PHE A 58 -4.07 -13.91 -1.76
CA PHE A 58 -4.31 -12.95 -0.68
C PHE A 58 -3.02 -12.57 0.05
N LEU A 59 -2.20 -13.56 0.45
CA LEU A 59 -0.94 -13.32 1.14
C LEU A 59 0.02 -12.50 0.28
N ARG A 60 0.09 -12.80 -1.02
CA ARG A 60 0.96 -12.07 -1.94
C ARG A 60 0.58 -10.60 -2.07
N VAL A 61 -0.72 -10.30 -2.21
CA VAL A 61 -1.16 -8.90 -2.36
C VAL A 61 -1.17 -8.14 -1.04
N SER A 62 -1.27 -8.83 0.10
CA SER A 62 -1.20 -8.22 1.44
C SER A 62 0.23 -8.01 1.95
N HIS A 63 1.23 -8.56 1.27
CA HIS A 63 2.62 -8.46 1.67
C HIS A 63 3.15 -7.03 1.58
N TYR A 64 3.98 -6.60 2.52
CA TYR A 64 4.49 -5.22 2.60
C TYR A 64 5.23 -4.76 1.33
N THR A 65 5.88 -5.69 0.61
CA THR A 65 6.55 -5.38 -0.66
C THR A 65 5.60 -5.09 -1.82
N ASN A 66 4.30 -5.36 -1.65
CA ASN A 66 3.25 -4.94 -2.58
C ASN A 66 2.65 -3.58 -2.19
N LEU A 67 3.07 -2.98 -1.07
CA LEU A 67 2.65 -1.66 -0.66
C LEU A 67 3.60 -0.60 -1.21
N GLN A 68 3.05 0.57 -1.50
CA GLN A 68 3.78 1.76 -1.91
C GLN A 68 3.15 3.01 -1.28
N THR A 69 3.91 4.07 -1.19
CA THR A 69 3.45 5.40 -0.80
C THR A 69 3.09 6.18 -2.05
N LEU A 70 1.89 6.75 -2.07
CA LEU A 70 1.40 7.47 -3.24
C LEU A 70 0.63 8.71 -2.80
N TRP A 71 0.86 9.83 -3.49
CA TRP A 71 0.06 11.04 -3.27
C TRP A 71 -1.42 10.73 -3.49
N TYR A 72 -2.30 11.26 -2.64
CA TYR A 72 -3.74 11.01 -2.69
C TYR A 72 -4.31 11.24 -4.08
N GLU A 73 -3.94 12.34 -4.72
CA GLU A 73 -4.40 12.68 -6.07
C GLU A 73 -3.94 11.66 -7.12
N HIS A 74 -2.70 11.17 -6.99
CA HIS A 74 -2.16 10.13 -7.86
C HIS A 74 -2.85 8.79 -7.61
N ASN A 75 -3.12 8.45 -6.35
CA ASN A 75 -3.84 7.23 -5.98
C ASN A 75 -5.27 7.24 -6.55
N MET A 76 -5.97 8.37 -6.42
CA MET A 76 -7.31 8.54 -6.99
C MET A 76 -7.31 8.46 -8.52
N SER A 77 -6.27 9.00 -9.17
CA SER A 77 -6.10 8.89 -10.63
C SER A 77 -5.77 7.47 -11.10
N LYS A 78 -4.90 6.77 -10.35
CA LYS A 78 -4.53 5.36 -10.59
C LYS A 78 -5.76 4.45 -10.46
N GLY A 79 -6.52 4.61 -9.37
CA GLY A 79 -7.62 3.71 -9.02
C GLY A 79 -7.16 2.26 -8.92
N ALA A 80 -8.03 1.32 -9.27
CA ALA A 80 -7.74 -0.12 -9.24
C ALA A 80 -6.92 -0.63 -10.46
N LYS A 81 -6.14 0.23 -11.11
CA LYS A 81 -5.36 -0.13 -12.30
C LYS A 81 -3.97 -0.62 -11.91
N LEU A 82 -3.47 -1.61 -12.64
CA LEU A 82 -2.06 -1.96 -12.66
C LEU A 82 -1.32 -0.88 -13.46
N SER A 83 -0.50 -0.08 -12.78
CA SER A 83 0.46 0.80 -13.43
C SER A 83 1.71 -0.03 -13.74
N TRP A 84 1.92 -0.37 -15.01
CA TRP A 84 3.18 -0.94 -15.51
C TRP A 84 4.21 0.17 -15.72
#